data_AF-A0A2I0HWW0-F1
#
_entry.id   AF-A0A2I0HWW0-F1
#
_cell.length_a   1.000
_cell.length_b   1.000
_cell.length_c   1.000
_cell.angle_alpha   90.00
_cell.angle_beta   90.00
_cell.angle_gamma   90.00
#
_symmetry.space_group_name_H-M   'P 1'
#
loop_
_entity.id
_entity.type
_entity.pdbx_description
1 polymer ?
#
loop_
_entity_poly.entity_id
_entity_poly.type
_entity_poly.pdbx_seq_one_letter_code
_entity_poly.pdbx_strand_id
1 'polypeptide(L)'
;MNELRPCAPISLKHILAQELIKGLRAVSDLLLRYNSNHMLRESESGLFLSLCRAFIEVAYPHCATCFGRCYPGGAAIIMDAKGLCQGVSRLLMVSPAREIPRPLNHAEERTVPENGETPVLENGDSPGVPDEPLVTNSDGNEKPTPGTDENQQDV
;
A
#
# COMPACT_ATOMS: atom_id res chain seq x y z
N MET A 1 16.53 -28.13 -48.79
CA MET A 1 15.65 -26.98 -48.45
C MET A 1 16.31 -26.25 -47.29
N ASN A 2 16.44 -24.93 -47.36
CA ASN A 2 16.97 -24.17 -46.23
C ASN A 2 15.84 -23.89 -45.25
N GLU A 3 15.86 -24.61 -44.12
CA GLU A 3 15.07 -24.29 -42.93
C GLU A 3 15.50 -22.89 -42.44
N LEU A 4 14.79 -21.85 -42.87
CA LEU A 4 14.96 -20.51 -42.32
C LEU A 4 14.55 -20.56 -40.84
N ARG A 5 15.54 -20.65 -39.95
CA ARG A 5 15.33 -20.42 -38.51
C ARG A 5 14.48 -19.14 -38.37
N PRO A 6 13.39 -19.16 -37.57
CA PRO A 6 12.58 -17.97 -37.39
C PRO A 6 13.41 -16.84 -36.77
N CYS A 7 13.91 -15.92 -37.60
CA CYS A 7 14.55 -14.67 -37.19
C CYS A 7 13.54 -13.66 -36.62
N ALA A 8 12.37 -14.13 -36.18
CA ALA A 8 11.35 -13.30 -35.58
C ALA A 8 11.91 -12.73 -34.27
N PRO A 9 12.01 -11.39 -34.13
CA PRO A 9 12.53 -10.79 -32.90
C PRO A 9 11.66 -11.22 -31.73
N ILE A 10 12.29 -11.54 -30.59
CA ILE A 10 11.54 -11.97 -29.40
C ILE A 10 10.55 -10.87 -29.06
N SER A 11 9.27 -11.25 -28.99
CA SER A 11 8.19 -10.34 -28.69
C SER A 11 8.40 -9.75 -27.28
N LEU A 12 8.80 -8.48 -27.22
CA LEU A 12 9.04 -7.75 -25.96
C LEU A 12 7.84 -7.85 -25.01
N LYS A 13 6.60 -7.85 -25.56
CA LYS A 13 5.36 -8.14 -24.83
C LYS A 13 5.46 -9.42 -24.00
N HIS A 14 5.97 -10.51 -24.57
CA HIS A 14 6.03 -11.79 -23.87
C HIS A 14 7.12 -11.80 -22.79
N ILE A 15 8.29 -11.20 -23.03
CA ILE A 15 9.34 -11.05 -22.00
C ILE A 15 8.80 -10.25 -20.81
N LEU A 16 8.23 -9.07 -21.06
CA LEU A 16 7.72 -8.19 -20.00
C LEU A 16 6.52 -8.80 -19.28
N ALA A 17 5.65 -9.54 -19.99
CA ALA A 17 4.57 -10.30 -19.36
C ALA A 17 5.11 -11.37 -18.40
N GLN A 18 6.15 -12.12 -18.79
CA GLN A 18 6.76 -13.13 -17.92
C GLN A 18 7.38 -12.52 -16.67
N GLU A 19 8.14 -11.42 -16.78
CA GLU A 19 8.71 -10.78 -15.59
C GLU A 19 7.64 -10.14 -14.69
N LEU A 20 6.55 -9.59 -15.25
CA LEU A 20 5.40 -9.12 -14.46
C LEU A 20 4.71 -10.29 -13.73
N ILE A 21 4.44 -11.40 -14.42
CA ILE A 21 3.86 -12.62 -13.83
C ILE A 21 4.76 -13.16 -12.70
N LYS A 22 6.08 -13.12 -12.87
CA LYS A 22 7.08 -13.58 -11.90
C LYS A 22 7.11 -12.69 -10.65
N GLY A 23 7.04 -11.37 -10.81
CA GLY A 23 6.89 -10.43 -9.70
C GLY A 23 5.57 -10.63 -8.93
N LEU A 24 4.45 -10.74 -9.65
CA LEU A 24 3.13 -11.00 -9.05
C LEU A 24 3.08 -12.35 -8.32
N ARG A 25 3.73 -13.39 -8.86
CA ARG A 25 3.89 -14.69 -8.18
C ARG A 25 4.74 -14.55 -6.91
N ALA A 26 5.85 -13.81 -6.95
CA ALA A 26 6.68 -13.58 -5.77
C ALA A 26 5.92 -12.89 -4.63
N VAL A 27 4.98 -11.98 -4.93
CA VAL A 27 4.06 -11.38 -3.94
C VAL A 27 3.10 -12.43 -3.37
N SER A 28 2.48 -13.25 -4.23
CA SER A 28 1.61 -14.36 -3.80
C SER A 28 2.35 -15.34 -2.88
N ASP A 29 3.57 -15.75 -3.24
CA ASP A 29 4.43 -16.63 -2.47
C ASP A 29 4.93 -15.98 -1.17
N LEU A 30 5.05 -14.65 -1.11
CA LEU A 30 5.38 -13.92 0.11
C LEU A 30 4.19 -13.88 1.07
N LEU A 31 2.98 -13.59 0.59
CA LEU A 31 1.76 -13.64 1.41
C LEU A 31 1.53 -15.04 2.01
N LEU A 32 1.73 -16.09 1.21
CA LEU A 32 1.62 -17.48 1.68
C LEU A 32 2.69 -17.84 2.71
N ARG A 33 3.96 -17.49 2.46
CA ARG A 33 5.05 -17.74 3.43
C ARG A 33 4.86 -16.95 4.72
N TYR A 34 4.37 -15.72 4.64
CA TYR A 34 4.08 -14.90 5.81
C TYR A 34 3.00 -15.57 6.68
N ASN A 35 1.90 -16.02 6.08
CA ASN A 35 0.85 -16.77 6.77
C ASN A 35 1.36 -18.10 7.40
N SER A 36 2.27 -18.80 6.73
CA SER A 36 2.79 -20.09 7.23
C SER A 36 3.85 -19.93 8.33
N ASN A 37 4.65 -18.86 8.30
CA ASN A 37 5.81 -18.69 9.17
C ASN A 37 5.55 -17.77 10.37
N HIS A 38 4.59 -16.84 10.27
CA HIS A 38 4.22 -15.95 11.37
C HIS A 38 2.89 -16.40 11.99
N MET A 39 2.92 -16.66 13.30
CA MET A 39 1.71 -16.74 14.11
C MET A 39 1.10 -15.34 14.23
N LEU A 40 0.30 -14.97 13.24
CA LEU A 40 -0.43 -13.70 13.22
C LEU A 40 -1.34 -13.61 14.44
N ARG A 41 -1.24 -12.51 15.18
CA ARG A 41 -2.14 -12.26 16.31
C ARG A 41 -3.56 -12.02 15.77
N GLU A 42 -4.58 -12.31 16.56
CA GLU A 42 -5.97 -12.13 16.13
C GLU A 42 -6.31 -10.65 15.79
N SER A 43 -5.56 -9.70 16.36
CA SER A 43 -5.59 -8.28 16.01
C SER A 43 -5.01 -7.94 14.62
N GLU A 44 -4.14 -8.78 14.08
CA GLU A 44 -3.38 -8.56 12.85
C GLU A 44 -3.92 -9.39 11.67
N SER A 45 -4.50 -10.56 11.97
CA SER A 45 -5.02 -11.50 10.97
C SER A 45 -6.08 -10.85 10.07
N GLY A 46 -6.98 -10.02 10.62
CA GLY A 46 -7.98 -9.29 9.84
C GLY A 46 -7.38 -8.29 8.84
N LEU A 47 -6.30 -7.60 9.23
CA LEU A 47 -5.58 -6.69 8.34
C LEU A 47 -4.82 -7.47 7.26
N PHE A 48 -4.18 -8.57 7.62
CA PHE A 48 -3.48 -9.44 6.69
C PHE A 48 -4.41 -10.10 5.65
N LEU A 49 -5.59 -10.56 6.07
CA LEU A 49 -6.61 -11.09 5.15
C LEU A 49 -7.16 -9.97 4.24
N SER A 50 -7.32 -8.75 4.75
CA SER A 50 -7.68 -7.58 3.94
C SER A 50 -6.62 -7.24 2.89
N LEU A 51 -5.33 -7.36 3.22
CA LEU A 51 -4.21 -7.21 2.29
C LEU A 51 -4.23 -8.32 1.21
N CYS A 52 -4.42 -9.58 1.61
CA CYS A 52 -4.56 -10.70 0.68
C CYS A 52 -5.72 -10.50 -0.30
N ARG A 53 -6.84 -9.96 0.19
CA ARG A 53 -8.01 -9.62 -0.60
C ARG A 53 -7.73 -8.48 -1.58
N ALA A 54 -7.15 -7.37 -1.10
CA ALA A 54 -6.76 -6.24 -1.94
C ALA A 54 -5.76 -6.62 -3.04
N PHE A 55 -4.86 -7.57 -2.76
CA PHE A 55 -3.95 -8.10 -3.78
C PHE A 55 -4.69 -8.79 -4.93
N ILE A 56 -5.65 -9.68 -4.63
CA ILE A 56 -6.41 -10.44 -5.64
C ILE A 56 -7.47 -9.58 -6.34
N GLU A 57 -8.22 -8.78 -5.59
CA GLU A 57 -9.39 -8.05 -6.12
C GLU A 57 -9.00 -6.71 -6.77
N VAL A 58 -7.87 -6.10 -6.38
CA VAL A 58 -7.46 -4.77 -6.86
C VAL A 58 -6.10 -4.79 -7.55
N ALA A 59 -5.02 -5.17 -6.85
CA ALA A 59 -3.66 -4.99 -7.37
C ALA A 59 -3.37 -5.85 -8.61
N TYR A 60 -3.68 -7.15 -8.55
CA TYR A 60 -3.45 -8.08 -9.64
C TYR A 60 -4.25 -7.73 -10.93
N PRO A 61 -5.59 -7.48 -10.87
CA PRO A 61 -6.36 -7.01 -12.01
C PRO A 61 -5.89 -5.64 -12.54
N HIS A 62 -5.45 -4.74 -11.66
CA HIS A 62 -4.90 -3.44 -12.06
C HIS A 62 -3.60 -3.60 -12.86
N CYS A 63 -2.66 -4.44 -12.39
CA CYS A 63 -1.43 -4.77 -13.13
C CYS A 63 -1.75 -5.37 -14.51
N ALA A 64 -2.69 -6.32 -14.60
CA ALA A 64 -3.11 -6.91 -15.88
C ALA A 64 -3.74 -5.87 -16.82
N THR A 65 -4.60 -5.00 -16.29
CA THR A 65 -5.27 -3.92 -17.05
C THR A 65 -4.26 -2.90 -17.60
N CYS A 66 -3.34 -2.44 -16.76
CA CYS A 66 -2.29 -1.49 -17.17
C CYS A 66 -1.35 -2.13 -18.19
N PHE A 67 -0.98 -3.40 -18.03
CA PHE A 67 -0.20 -4.13 -19.02
C PHE A 67 -0.95 -4.27 -20.36
N GLY A 68 -2.26 -4.54 -20.33
CA GLY A 68 -3.11 -4.61 -21.52
C GLY A 68 -3.29 -3.28 -22.26
N ARG A 69 -3.20 -2.14 -21.57
CA ARG A 69 -3.18 -0.80 -22.18
C ARG A 69 -1.88 -0.53 -22.93
N CYS A 70 -0.74 -1.00 -22.42
CA CYS A 70 0.55 -0.89 -23.09
C CYS A 70 0.73 -1.90 -24.22
N TYR A 71 0.12 -3.09 -24.11
CA TYR A 71 0.29 -4.20 -25.04
C TYR A 71 -1.05 -4.87 -25.38
N PRO A 72 -1.56 -4.73 -26.63
CA PRO A 72 -2.80 -5.38 -27.05
C PRO A 72 -2.82 -6.90 -26.81
N GLY A 73 -3.93 -7.35 -26.22
CA GLY A 73 -4.11 -8.73 -25.73
C GLY A 73 -3.23 -9.11 -24.52
N GLY A 74 -2.44 -8.18 -23.99
CA GLY A 74 -1.52 -8.43 -22.87
C GLY A 74 -2.23 -8.76 -21.56
N ALA A 75 -3.39 -8.15 -21.29
CA ALA A 75 -4.15 -8.42 -20.07
C ALA A 75 -4.52 -9.90 -19.91
N ALA A 76 -4.92 -10.57 -21.00
CA ALA A 76 -5.20 -12.00 -21.01
C ALA A 76 -3.95 -12.82 -20.62
N ILE A 77 -2.79 -12.51 -21.19
CA ILE A 77 -1.51 -13.20 -20.87
C ILE A 77 -1.20 -13.14 -19.37
N ILE A 78 -1.48 -12.01 -18.71
CA ILE A 78 -1.30 -11.87 -17.26
C ILE A 78 -2.38 -12.65 -16.49
N MET A 79 -3.66 -12.48 -16.83
CA MET A 79 -4.78 -13.11 -16.12
C MET A 79 -4.79 -14.64 -16.23
N ASP A 80 -4.39 -15.18 -17.39
CA ASP A 80 -4.28 -16.60 -17.70
C ASP A 80 -3.05 -17.28 -17.05
N ALA A 81 -2.27 -16.54 -16.25
CA ALA A 81 -1.12 -17.06 -15.50
C ALA A 81 -1.54 -18.11 -14.46
N LYS A 82 -1.62 -19.36 -14.92
CA LYS A 82 -2.19 -20.50 -14.18
C LYS A 82 -1.71 -20.56 -12.73
N GLY A 83 -2.68 -20.54 -11.82
CA GLY A 83 -2.48 -20.79 -10.39
C GLY A 83 -1.92 -19.62 -9.57
N LEU A 84 -1.58 -18.46 -10.19
CA LEU A 84 -0.82 -17.38 -9.53
C LEU A 84 -1.42 -16.95 -8.18
N CYS A 85 -2.72 -16.67 -8.13
CA CYS A 85 -3.42 -16.28 -6.89
C CYS A 85 -4.06 -17.47 -6.16
N GLN A 86 -4.04 -18.69 -6.68
CA GLN A 86 -4.90 -19.79 -6.22
C GLN A 86 -4.64 -20.20 -4.76
N GLY A 87 -3.39 -20.10 -4.29
CA GLY A 87 -3.06 -20.30 -2.88
C GLY A 87 -3.71 -19.25 -1.98
N VAL A 88 -3.58 -17.97 -2.32
CA VAL A 88 -4.14 -16.84 -1.57
C VAL A 88 -5.67 -16.85 -1.65
N SER A 89 -6.27 -17.24 -2.79
CA SER A 89 -7.72 -17.45 -2.89
C SER A 89 -8.22 -18.53 -1.93
N ARG A 90 -7.51 -19.66 -1.81
CA ARG A 90 -7.84 -20.70 -0.83
C ARG A 90 -7.74 -20.19 0.60
N LEU A 91 -6.66 -19.45 0.93
CA LEU A 91 -6.45 -18.87 2.25
C LEU A 91 -7.61 -17.97 2.70
N LEU A 92 -8.15 -17.16 1.78
CA LEU A 92 -9.34 -16.34 2.01
C LEU A 92 -10.64 -17.15 2.16
N MET A 93 -10.74 -18.35 1.57
CA MET A 93 -11.92 -19.22 1.70
C MET A 93 -11.99 -19.97 3.04
N VAL A 94 -10.86 -20.37 3.62
CA VAL A 94 -10.83 -21.04 4.94
C VAL A 94 -10.90 -20.07 6.12
N SER A 95 -10.67 -18.78 5.89
CA SER A 95 -10.68 -17.77 6.94
C SER A 95 -12.04 -17.09 7.03
N PRO A 96 -12.80 -17.19 8.14
CA PRO A 96 -14.08 -16.50 8.29
C PRO A 96 -13.83 -15.00 8.45
N ALA A 97 -13.84 -14.28 7.32
CA ALA A 97 -13.78 -12.83 7.33
C ALA A 97 -15.04 -12.27 8.00
N ARG A 98 -14.91 -11.82 9.26
CA ARG A 98 -15.89 -10.90 9.86
C ARG A 98 -16.02 -9.71 8.92
N GLU A 99 -17.24 -9.48 8.44
CA GLU A 99 -17.51 -8.46 7.45
C GLU A 99 -17.03 -7.09 7.93
N ILE A 100 -16.30 -6.38 7.08
CA ILE A 100 -15.97 -4.97 7.30
C ILE A 100 -17.30 -4.21 7.41
N PRO A 101 -17.58 -3.50 8.51
CA PRO A 101 -18.81 -2.74 8.64
C PRO A 101 -18.98 -1.80 7.45
N ARG A 102 -20.14 -1.87 6.77
CA ARG A 102 -20.48 -0.88 5.74
C ARG A 102 -20.43 0.52 6.35
N PRO A 103 -20.08 1.56 5.56
CA PRO A 103 -20.22 2.94 6.01
C PRO A 103 -21.63 3.17 6.56
N LEU A 104 -21.70 3.69 7.79
CA LEU A 104 -22.94 4.19 8.35
C LEU A 104 -23.41 5.35 7.48
N ASN A 105 -24.43 5.10 6.65
CA ASN A 105 -25.19 6.14 5.98
C ASN A 105 -25.98 6.91 7.03
N HIS A 106 -25.31 7.80 7.77
CA HIS A 106 -25.94 8.69 8.74
C HIS A 106 -26.57 9.90 8.03
N ALA A 107 -27.50 9.61 7.11
CA ALA A 107 -28.44 10.58 6.60
C ALA A 107 -29.58 10.75 7.62
N GLU A 108 -29.28 11.36 8.77
CA GLU A 108 -30.33 11.95 9.61
C GLU A 108 -30.82 13.22 8.90
N GLU A 109 -31.80 13.02 8.02
CA GLU A 109 -32.58 14.08 7.40
C GLU A 109 -33.51 14.72 8.45
N ARG A 110 -32.93 15.57 9.32
CA ARG A 110 -33.72 16.49 10.16
C ARG A 110 -34.09 17.71 9.33
N THR A 111 -35.28 17.67 8.75
CA THR A 111 -35.97 18.86 8.24
C THR A 111 -36.24 19.84 9.40
N VAL A 112 -35.60 21.02 9.33
CA VAL A 112 -35.88 22.15 10.22
C VAL A 112 -36.81 23.11 9.46
N PRO A 113 -38.01 23.45 9.98
CA PRO A 113 -38.85 24.45 9.37
C PRO A 113 -38.32 25.86 9.68
N GLU A 114 -38.29 26.68 8.65
CA GLU A 114 -37.87 28.09 8.63
C GLU A 114 -38.93 29.01 9.26
N ASN A 115 -38.52 29.77 10.28
CA ASN A 115 -39.04 31.07 10.77
C ASN A 115 -38.41 31.34 12.16
N GLY A 116 -37.96 32.54 12.54
CA GLY A 116 -37.98 33.81 11.80
C GLY A 116 -38.12 35.00 12.73
N GLU A 117 -37.13 35.27 13.59
CA GLU A 117 -37.03 36.53 14.36
C GLU A 117 -35.59 36.79 14.83
N THR A 118 -35.14 38.05 14.72
CA THR A 118 -33.87 38.53 15.30
C THR A 118 -34.14 39.20 16.64
N PRO A 119 -33.12 39.29 17.51
CA PRO A 119 -32.70 40.65 17.83
C PRO A 119 -31.18 40.86 17.73
N VAL A 120 -30.85 42.07 17.31
CA VAL A 120 -29.52 42.69 17.38
C VAL A 120 -29.13 42.90 18.85
N LEU A 121 -27.87 42.67 19.22
CA LEU A 121 -27.10 43.58 20.08
C LEU A 121 -25.59 43.44 19.81
N GLU A 122 -24.91 44.58 19.88
CA GLU A 122 -23.54 44.84 19.43
C GLU A 122 -22.61 45.12 20.63
N ASN A 123 -21.34 44.71 20.53
CA ASN A 123 -20.12 45.20 21.24
C ASN A 123 -19.03 44.11 21.16
N GLY A 124 -17.72 44.37 21.00
CA GLY A 124 -17.03 45.65 20.82
C GLY A 124 -15.57 45.59 21.32
N ASP A 125 -14.61 45.63 20.38
CA ASP A 125 -13.18 45.97 20.53
C ASP A 125 -12.18 44.97 21.20
N SER A 126 -10.87 45.21 20.97
CA SER A 126 -9.72 44.27 21.09
C SER A 126 -8.73 44.57 22.26
N PRO A 127 -7.39 44.51 22.09
CA PRO A 127 -6.54 43.35 22.45
C PRO A 127 -5.57 43.58 23.64
N GLY A 128 -4.93 42.52 24.15
CA GLY A 128 -3.92 42.65 25.23
C GLY A 128 -2.90 41.50 25.35
N VAL A 129 -1.66 41.80 24.96
CA VAL A 129 -0.35 41.13 25.24
C VAL A 129 0.63 42.33 25.43
N PRO A 130 1.71 42.31 26.24
CA PRO A 130 2.53 41.19 26.73
C PRO A 130 2.90 41.26 28.24
N ASP A 131 3.70 40.32 28.75
CA ASP A 131 5.13 40.58 29.07
C ASP A 131 5.86 39.34 29.63
N GLU A 132 7.12 39.18 29.19
CA GLU A 132 8.11 38.22 29.69
C GLU A 132 9.00 38.90 30.76
N PRO A 133 9.88 38.19 31.50
CA PRO A 133 11.26 38.11 31.00
C PRO A 133 12.06 36.83 31.35
N LEU A 134 12.89 36.39 30.39
CA LEU A 134 14.37 36.38 30.44
C LEU A 134 15.06 36.05 31.80
N VAL A 135 16.03 35.13 31.90
CA VAL A 135 17.48 35.35 31.59
C VAL A 135 18.28 34.04 31.81
N THR A 136 19.47 33.72 31.24
CA THR A 136 20.16 33.87 29.92
C THR A 136 21.46 32.99 30.03
N ASN A 137 22.27 32.89 28.96
CA ASN A 137 23.71 32.53 28.88
C ASN A 137 24.03 31.04 28.61
N SER A 138 24.48 30.67 27.40
CA SER A 138 25.87 30.74 26.84
C SER A 138 26.58 29.38 27.00
N ASP A 139 27.47 28.89 26.12
CA ASP A 139 28.19 29.46 24.97
C ASP A 139 28.48 28.34 23.91
N GLY A 140 29.36 28.58 22.93
CA GLY A 140 29.87 27.58 21.96
C GLY A 140 30.71 26.44 22.59
N ASN A 141 31.43 25.58 21.85
CA ASN A 141 31.82 25.58 20.43
C ASN A 141 32.26 24.14 20.01
N GLU A 142 32.58 23.95 18.73
CA GLU A 142 33.53 22.94 18.19
C GLU A 142 33.29 21.41 18.30
N LYS A 143 33.58 20.75 17.17
CA LYS A 143 33.69 19.30 16.96
C LYS A 143 35.18 18.91 17.04
N PRO A 144 35.55 17.74 17.61
CA PRO A 144 36.28 16.78 16.76
C PRO A 144 35.98 15.29 17.04
N THR A 145 36.03 14.48 15.97
CA THR A 145 36.31 13.03 16.00
C THR A 145 37.80 12.79 16.23
N PRO A 146 38.21 11.69 16.91
CA PRO A 146 38.66 10.50 16.15
C PRO A 146 38.40 9.15 16.85
N GLY A 147 38.65 8.03 16.15
CA GLY A 147 38.59 6.69 16.75
C GLY A 147 38.45 5.54 15.74
N THR A 148 39.42 5.38 14.84
CA THR A 148 39.58 4.14 14.04
C THR A 148 40.26 3.09 14.91
N ASP A 149 39.82 1.83 14.83
CA ASP A 149 40.61 0.68 15.29
C ASP A 149 40.60 -0.40 14.20
N GLU A 150 41.77 -0.63 13.60
CA GLU A 150 42.08 -1.70 12.67
C GLU A 150 43.06 -2.66 13.35
N ASN A 151 42.72 -3.95 13.47
CA ASN A 151 43.64 -5.07 13.70
C ASN A 151 42.83 -6.38 13.80
N GLN A 152 43.30 -7.56 13.40
CA GLN A 152 44.33 -7.97 12.43
C GLN A 152 44.09 -9.47 12.22
N GLN A 153 44.18 -9.96 10.99
CA GLN A 153 44.44 -11.39 10.73
C GLN A 153 45.91 -11.54 10.36
N ASP A 154 46.61 -12.50 10.98
CA ASP A 154 47.73 -13.26 10.40
C ASP A 154 48.35 -14.22 11.45
N VAL A 155 48.01 -15.51 11.36
CA VAL A 155 48.88 -16.71 11.52
C VAL A 155 48.24 -17.85 10.70
#